data_AF-A0A7J4PZX7-F1
#
_entry.id   AF-A0A7J4PZX7-F1
#
_cell.length_a   1.000
_cell.length_b   1.000
_cell.length_c   1.000
_cell.angle_alpha   90.00
_cell.angle_beta   90.00
_cell.angle_gamma   90.00
#
_symmetry.space_group_name_H-M   'P 1'
#
loop_
_entity.id
_entity.type
_entity.pdbx_description
1 polymer ?
#
loop_
_entity_poly.entity_id
_entity_poly.type
_entity_poly.pdbx_seq_one_letter_code
_entity_poly.pdbx_strand_id
1 'polypeptide(L)' 'RERQETLDVIHQYRRGSLPRSAPLTLLRRLVRRCGMENEIHSRFISPTPLRLSLMAKV' A
#
# COMPACT_ATOMS: atom_id res chain seq x y z
N ARG A 1 -6.92 17.10 5.40
CA ARG A 1 -7.83 15.92 5.34
C ARG A 1 -7.05 14.63 5.07
N GLU A 2 -6.29 14.52 3.99
CA GLU A 2 -5.51 13.30 3.70
C GLU A 2 -4.48 12.91 4.75
N ARG A 3 -3.78 13.89 5.34
CA ARG A 3 -2.86 13.62 6.45
C ARG A 3 -3.56 12.95 7.64
N GLN A 4 -4.80 13.37 7.94
CA GLN A 4 -5.58 12.78 9.04
C GLN A 4 -6.00 11.36 8.70
N GLU A 5 -6.50 11.14 7.48
CA GLU A 5 -6.88 9.82 7.00
C GLU A 5 -5.71 8.82 7.04
N THR A 6 -4.52 9.26 6.63
CA THR A 6 -3.31 8.42 6.71
C THR A 6 -2.97 8.05 8.16
N LEU A 7 -3.06 9.01 9.07
CA LEU A 7 -2.82 8.76 10.50
C LEU A 7 -3.85 7.78 11.06
N ASP A 8 -5.13 7.94 10.71
CA ASP A 8 -6.21 7.07 11.17
C ASP A 8 -5.99 5.62 10.69
N VAL A 9 -5.63 5.42 9.41
CA VAL A 9 -5.30 4.10 8.87
C VAL A 9 -4.09 3.48 9.59
N ILE A 10 -3.04 4.25 9.86
CA ILE A 10 -1.86 3.77 10.59
C ILE A 10 -2.23 3.34 12.01
N HIS A 11 -3.00 4.17 12.73
CA HIS A 11 -3.40 3.88 14.10
C HIS A 11 -4.31 2.65 14.18
N GLN A 12 -5.32 2.56 13.31
CA GLN A 12 -6.24 1.43 13.31
C GLN A 12 -5.57 0.13 12.85
N TYR A 13 -4.65 0.19 11.88
CA TYR A 13 -3.85 -0.98 11.48
C TYR A 13 -2.96 -1.47 12.63
N ARG A 14 -2.26 -0.57 13.34
CA ARG A 14 -1.41 -0.93 14.50
C ARG A 14 -2.21 -1.55 15.65
N ARG A 15 -3.48 -1.18 15.82
CA ARG A 15 -4.39 -1.77 16.81
C ARG A 15 -5.00 -3.11 16.37
N GLY A 16 -4.71 -3.58 15.16
CA GLY A 16 -5.30 -4.79 14.59
C GLY A 16 -6.76 -4.62 14.16
N SER A 17 -7.29 -3.38 14.12
CA SER A 17 -8.68 -3.10 13.74
C SER A 17 -8.90 -3.08 12.23
N LEU A 18 -7.82 -3.01 11.43
CA LEU A 18 -7.87 -3.02 9.97
C LEU A 18 -7.10 -4.22 9.39
N PRO A 19 -7.58 -4.77 8.25
CA PRO A 19 -6.85 -5.81 7.54
C PRO A 19 -5.55 -5.24 6.93
N ARG A 20 -4.60 -6.14 6.65
CA ARG A 20 -3.33 -5.82 5.99
C ARG A 20 -3.48 -5.11 4.64
N SER A 21 -4.61 -5.31 3.97
CA SER A 21 -4.94 -4.65 2.70
C SER A 21 -5.28 -3.15 2.85
N ALA A 22 -5.68 -2.67 4.04
CA ALA A 22 -6.11 -1.29 4.21
C ALA A 22 -4.98 -0.27 4.01
N PRO A 23 -3.78 -0.41 4.62
CA PRO A 23 -2.63 0.44 4.31
C PRO A 23 -2.19 0.36 2.84
N LEU A 24 -2.24 -0.85 2.25
CA LEU A 24 -1.86 -1.07 0.85
C LEU A 24 -2.81 -0.35 -0.12
N THR A 25 -4.11 -0.37 0.18
CA THR A 25 -5.14 0.34 -0.58
C THR A 25 -4.92 1.86 -0.51
N LEU A 26 -4.62 2.38 0.68
CA LEU A 26 -4.29 3.80 0.86
C LEU A 26 -3.05 4.19 0.03
N LEU A 27 -1.98 3.41 0.12
CA LEU A 27 -0.76 3.63 -0.67
C LEU A 27 -1.03 3.61 -2.17
N ARG A 28 -1.83 2.66 -2.65
CA ARG A 28 -2.25 2.59 -4.06
C ARG A 28 -2.98 3.85 -4.51
N ARG A 29 -3.87 4.39 -3.68
CA ARG A 29 -4.58 5.65 -3.98
C ARG A 29 -3.62 6.85 -4.05
N LEU A 30 -2.66 6.93 -3.13
CA LEU A 30 -1.66 8.01 -3.12
C LEU A 30 -0.74 7.95 -4.34
N VAL A 31 -0.26 6.76 -4.70
CA VAL A 31 0.57 6.54 -5.91
C VAL A 31 -0.16 6.97 -7.18
N ARG A 32 -1.45 6.60 -7.31
CA ARG A 32 -2.33 7.05 -8.40
C ARG A 32 -2.41 8.57 -8.47
N ARG A 33 -2.65 9.21 -7.33
CA ARG A 33 -2.83 10.66 -7.25
C ARG A 33 -1.56 11.44 -7.59
N CYS A 34 -0.39 10.89 -7.29
CA CYS A 34 0.90 11.48 -7.66
C CYS A 34 1.30 11.21 -9.12
N GLY A 35 0.49 10.50 -9.91
CA GLY A 35 0.85 10.12 -11.29
C GLY A 35 2.03 9.14 -11.35
N MET A 36 2.31 8.44 -10.26
CA MET A 36 3.43 7.49 -10.13
C MET A 36 2.99 6.04 -10.38
N GLU A 37 1.88 5.82 -11.09
CA GLU A 37 1.40 4.48 -11.40
C GLU A 37 2.31 3.82 -12.44
N ASN A 38 3.34 3.09 -11.98
CA ASN A 38 4.18 2.22 -12.80
C ASN A 38 4.11 0.78 -12.28
N GLU A 39 4.42 -0.19 -13.15
CA GLU A 39 4.41 -1.62 -12.80
C GLU A 39 5.25 -1.94 -11.56
N ILE A 40 6.37 -1.24 -11.38
CA ILE A 40 7.26 -1.40 -10.22
C ILE A 40 6.49 -1.09 -8.93
N HIS A 41 5.83 0.08 -8.83
CA HIS A 41 5.08 0.47 -7.63
C HIS A 41 3.89 -0.47 -7.38
N SER A 42 3.20 -0.89 -8.45
CA SER A 42 2.07 -1.82 -8.37
C SER A 42 2.44 -3.18 -7.73
N ARG A 43 3.65 -3.69 -7.99
CA ARG A 43 4.13 -4.95 -7.39
C ARG A 43 4.26 -4.88 -5.86
N PHE A 44 4.64 -3.72 -5.31
CA PHE A 44 4.85 -3.55 -3.86
C PHE A 44 3.59 -3.15 -3.09
N ILE A 45 2.64 -2.49 -3.75
CA ILE A 45 1.42 -1.95 -3.10
C ILE A 45 0.15 -2.73 -3.43
N SER A 46 0.23 -3.75 -4.30
CA SER A 46 -0.91 -4.62 -4.57
C SER A 46 -1.17 -5.55 -3.38
N PRO A 47 -2.42 -5.63 -2.88
CA PRO A 47 -2.79 -6.60 -1.84
C PRO A 47 -2.66 -8.05 -2.31
N THR A 48 -2.72 -8.28 -3.62
CA THR A 48 -2.47 -9.57 -4.27
C THR A 48 -1.18 -9.47 -5.07
N PRO A 49 -0.13 -10.27 -4.77
CA PRO A 49 1.12 -10.21 -5.53
C PRO A 49 0.86 -10.51 -7.01
N LEU A 50 1.12 -9.55 -7.89
CA LEU A 50 0.86 -9.69 -9.34
C LEU A 50 1.86 -10.61 -10.06
N ARG A 51 2.96 -10.94 -9.38
CA ARG A 51 3.96 -11.98 -9.67
C ARG A 51 5.00 -11.85 -8.55
N LEU A 52 5.10 -12.83 -7.66
CA LEU A 52 6.28 -12.97 -6.81
C LEU A 52 7.40 -13.51 -7.69
N SER A 53 7.97 -12.68 -8.56
CA SER A 53 9.31 -12.97 -9.05
C SER A 53 10.18 -13.03 -7.81
N LEU A 54 10.75 -14.20 -7.53
CA LEU A 54 11.69 -14.40 -6.43
C LEU A 54 12.71 -13.26 -6.51
N MET A 55 12.63 -12.27 -5.61
CA MET A 55 13.66 -11.24 -5.46
C MET A 55 14.85 -11.94 -4.79
N ALA A 56 15.48 -12.84 -5.54
CA ALA A 56 16.65 -13.58 -5.10
C ALA A 56 17.88 -12.69 -5.22
N LYS A 57 18.66 -12.68 -4.13
CA LYS A 57 19.97 -12.08 -3.90
C LYS A 57 19.98 -10.56 -3.65
N VAL A 58 19.94 -10.22 -2.36
CA VAL A 58 21.00 -9.38 -1.75
C VAL A 58 21.97 -10.33 -1.05
#